data_AF-A0A437PXA6-F1
#
_entry.id   AF-A0A437PXA6-F1
#
_cell.length_a   1.000
_cell.length_b   1.000
_cell.length_c   1.000
_cell.angle_alpha   90.00
_cell.angle_beta   90.00
_cell.angle_gamma   90.00
#
_symmetry.space_group_name_H-M   'P 1'
#
loop_
_entity.id
_entity.type
_entity.pdbx_description
1 polymer ?
#
loop_
_entity_poly.entity_id
_entity_poly.type
_entity_poly.pdbx_seq_one_letter_code
_entity_poly.pdbx_strand_id
1 'polypeptide(L)'
;MNKIDQAMLAILEKRLELSKLNYSDENYDDVEEMLHDLEDDFNETYGDELEKILEKVHDKHAPESDVLLPTAYLAKKFVETEDGEIEIGKKEGVEVEWIEDPAAAARLVLLPAPVRVLLITPKKMEIVFSSEK
;
A
#
# COMPACT_ATOMS: atom_id res chain seq x y z
N MET A 1 9.58 -15.34 1.16
CA MET A 1 8.46 -14.43 1.43
C MET A 1 8.02 -14.58 2.87
N ASN A 2 7.99 -13.50 3.64
CA ASN A 2 7.60 -13.54 5.05
C ASN A 2 6.06 -13.51 5.19
N LYS A 3 5.53 -13.60 6.42
CA LYS A 3 4.07 -13.62 6.64
C LYS A 3 3.39 -12.29 6.33
N ILE A 4 4.09 -11.16 6.53
CA ILE A 4 3.58 -9.82 6.20
C ILE A 4 3.41 -9.70 4.68
N ASP A 5 4.44 -10.10 3.92
CA ASP A 5 4.39 -10.11 2.46
C ASP A 5 3.20 -10.94 1.95
N GLN A 6 2.99 -12.13 2.52
CA GLN A 6 1.87 -13.01 2.15
C GLN A 6 0.51 -12.36 2.43
N ALA A 7 0.35 -11.71 3.58
CA ALA A 7 -0.89 -11.05 3.95
C ALA A 7 -1.17 -9.82 3.07
N MET A 8 -0.14 -9.03 2.77
CA MET A 8 -0.24 -7.90 1.84
C MET A 8 -0.61 -8.37 0.42
N LEU A 9 0.02 -9.45 -0.07
CA LEU A 9 -0.30 -10.02 -1.38
C LEU A 9 -1.75 -10.52 -1.44
N ALA A 10 -2.25 -11.17 -0.39
CA ALA A 10 -3.65 -11.61 -0.33
C ALA A 10 -4.63 -10.42 -0.45
N ILE A 11 -4.36 -9.31 0.23
CA ILE A 11 -5.16 -8.08 0.11
C ILE A 11 -5.09 -7.52 -1.32
N LEU A 12 -3.89 -7.45 -1.89
CA LEU A 12 -3.68 -6.94 -3.24
C LEU A 12 -4.44 -7.79 -4.28
N GLU A 13 -4.31 -9.11 -4.22
CA GLU A 13 -5.04 -10.05 -5.09
C GLU A 13 -6.56 -9.87 -4.97
N LYS A 14 -7.06 -9.73 -3.74
CA LYS A 14 -8.50 -9.55 -3.49
C LYS A 14 -9.02 -8.20 -4.00
N ARG A 15 -8.24 -7.11 -3.87
CA ARG A 15 -8.54 -5.81 -4.50
C ARG A 15 -8.59 -5.91 -6.02
N LEU A 16 -7.67 -6.66 -6.61
CA LEU A 16 -7.65 -6.89 -8.06
C LEU A 16 -8.88 -7.70 -8.51
N GLU A 17 -9.28 -8.72 -7.75
CA GLU A 17 -10.50 -9.48 -7.98
C GLU A 17 -11.74 -8.58 -7.92
N LEU A 18 -11.93 -7.83 -6.84
CA LEU A 18 -13.05 -6.90 -6.67
C LEU A 18 -13.09 -5.87 -7.80
N SER A 19 -11.93 -5.37 -8.26
CA SER A 19 -11.85 -4.36 -9.33
C SER A 19 -12.34 -4.86 -10.70
N LYS A 20 -12.45 -6.18 -10.89
CA LYS A 20 -12.95 -6.81 -12.12
C LYS A 20 -14.46 -7.04 -12.09
N LEU A 21 -15.08 -6.96 -10.91
CA LEU A 21 -16.51 -7.14 -10.73
C LEU A 21 -17.24 -5.81 -10.94
N ASN A 22 -18.47 -5.91 -11.46
CA ASN A 22 -19.40 -4.78 -11.43
C ASN A 22 -20.09 -4.76 -10.07
N TYR A 23 -20.54 -3.60 -9.62
CA TYR A 23 -21.30 -3.46 -8.37
C TYR A 23 -22.60 -4.30 -8.35
N SER A 24 -23.14 -4.65 -9.52
CA SER A 24 -24.32 -5.51 -9.65
C SER A 24 -23.99 -7.00 -9.80
N ASP A 25 -22.72 -7.39 -9.70
CA ASP A 25 -22.31 -8.79 -9.72
C ASP A 25 -22.80 -9.48 -8.44
N GLU A 26 -23.28 -10.71 -8.56
CA GLU A 26 -23.82 -11.46 -7.41
C GLU A 26 -22.75 -11.77 -6.36
N ASN A 27 -21.47 -11.77 -6.74
CA ASN A 27 -20.35 -12.04 -5.84
C ASN A 27 -19.68 -10.76 -5.33
N TYR A 28 -20.16 -9.56 -5.69
CA TYR A 28 -19.51 -8.30 -5.31
C TYR A 28 -19.43 -8.17 -3.78
N ASP A 29 -20.57 -8.34 -3.11
CA ASP A 29 -20.68 -8.22 -1.66
C ASP A 29 -19.79 -9.24 -0.95
N ASP A 30 -19.80 -10.50 -1.38
CA ASP A 30 -18.96 -11.56 -0.79
C ASP A 30 -17.45 -11.24 -0.92
N VAL A 31 -17.02 -10.75 -2.09
CA VAL A 31 -15.61 -10.39 -2.33
C VAL A 31 -15.21 -9.14 -1.54
N GLU A 32 -16.12 -8.18 -1.38
CA GLU A 32 -15.92 -6.98 -0.56
C GLU A 32 -15.82 -7.34 0.93
N GLU A 33 -16.70 -8.18 1.46
CA GLU A 33 -16.63 -8.66 2.85
C GLU A 33 -15.32 -9.41 3.11
N MET A 34 -14.93 -10.32 2.21
CA MET A 34 -13.64 -11.02 2.33
C MET A 34 -12.44 -10.07 2.29
N LEU A 35 -12.52 -8.99 1.50
CA LEU A 35 -11.47 -7.97 1.47
C LEU A 35 -11.38 -7.24 2.82
N HIS A 36 -12.53 -6.87 3.39
CA HIS A 36 -12.58 -6.22 4.70
C HIS A 36 -12.03 -7.11 5.81
N ASP A 37 -12.41 -8.39 5.85
CA ASP A 37 -11.87 -9.36 6.82
C ASP A 37 -10.33 -9.45 6.71
N LEU A 38 -9.80 -9.51 5.49
CA LEU A 38 -8.35 -9.53 5.27
C LEU A 38 -7.66 -8.24 5.72
N GLU A 39 -8.28 -7.08 5.46
CA GLU A 39 -7.74 -5.78 5.86
C GLU A 39 -7.75 -5.59 7.38
N ASP A 40 -8.81 -6.04 8.05
CA ASP A 40 -8.95 -6.00 9.50
C ASP A 40 -7.94 -6.95 10.17
N ASP A 41 -7.87 -8.22 9.75
CA ASP A 41 -6.89 -9.20 10.26
C ASP A 41 -5.44 -8.70 10.09
N PHE A 42 -5.16 -8.04 8.95
CA PHE A 42 -3.84 -7.48 8.68
C PHE A 42 -3.49 -6.34 9.62
N ASN A 43 -4.41 -5.40 9.83
CA ASN A 43 -4.21 -4.28 10.74
C ASN A 43 -4.10 -4.76 12.20
N GLU A 44 -4.91 -5.73 12.63
CA GLU A 44 -4.79 -6.29 13.98
C GLU A 44 -3.46 -7.02 14.20
N THR A 45 -2.97 -7.75 13.18
CA THR A 45 -1.77 -8.59 13.33
C THR A 45 -0.47 -7.80 13.13
N TYR A 46 -0.44 -6.88 12.17
CA TYR A 46 0.79 -6.20 11.72
C TYR A 46 0.73 -4.68 11.82
N GLY A 47 -0.41 -4.11 12.25
CA GLY A 47 -0.63 -2.67 12.39
C GLY A 47 0.49 -1.97 13.14
N ASP A 48 0.72 -2.38 14.40
CA ASP A 48 1.72 -1.79 15.29
C ASP A 48 3.15 -1.79 14.73
N GLU A 49 3.53 -2.82 13.96
CA GLU A 49 4.87 -2.91 13.37
C GLU A 49 5.00 -1.96 12.17
N LEU A 50 4.00 -1.95 11.30
CA LEU A 50 3.99 -1.15 10.08
C LEU A 50 3.75 0.33 10.38
N GLU A 51 2.94 0.67 11.38
CA GLU A 51 2.72 2.04 11.83
C GLU A 51 4.04 2.67 12.28
N LYS A 52 4.85 1.97 13.08
CA LYS A 52 6.20 2.45 13.48
C LYS A 52 7.15 2.69 12.30
N ILE A 53 6.96 1.95 11.21
CA ILE A 53 7.72 2.16 9.96
C ILE A 53 7.20 3.41 9.26
N LEU A 54 5.87 3.53 9.13
CA LEU A 54 5.20 4.65 8.47
C LEU A 54 5.43 5.97 9.21
N GLU A 55 5.36 5.99 10.54
CA GLU A 55 5.70 7.14 11.40
C GLU A 55 7.10 7.66 11.07
N LYS A 56 8.11 6.78 11.02
CA LYS A 56 9.49 7.19 10.67
C LYS A 56 9.61 7.74 9.26
N VAL A 57 8.84 7.21 8.32
CA VAL A 57 8.81 7.72 6.94
C VAL A 57 8.12 9.09 6.92
N HIS A 58 7.02 9.26 7.64
CA HIS A 58 6.29 10.53 7.79
C HIS A 58 7.17 11.59 8.46
N ASP A 59 7.77 11.32 9.62
CA ASP A 59 8.67 12.25 10.32
C ASP A 59 9.76 12.81 9.42
N LYS A 60 10.28 11.98 8.52
CA LYS A 60 11.36 12.34 7.60
C LYS A 60 10.89 13.07 6.35
N HIS A 61 9.75 12.65 5.78
CA HIS A 61 9.34 13.08 4.44
C HIS A 61 8.05 13.91 4.44
N ALA A 62 7.10 13.66 5.33
CA ALA A 62 5.81 14.35 5.37
C ALA A 62 5.29 14.50 6.82
N PRO A 63 6.00 15.24 7.69
CA PRO A 63 5.67 15.31 9.13
C PRO A 63 4.34 16.01 9.42
N GLU A 64 3.83 16.81 8.49
CA GLU A 64 2.54 17.51 8.62
C GLU A 64 1.35 16.64 8.17
N SER A 65 1.61 15.48 7.57
CA SER A 65 0.56 14.55 7.11
C SER A 65 0.30 13.48 8.15
N ASP A 66 -0.98 13.22 8.44
CA ASP A 66 -1.40 12.17 9.35
C ASP A 66 -0.94 10.78 8.87
N VAL A 67 -0.50 9.95 9.82
CA VAL A 67 -0.23 8.53 9.57
C VAL A 67 -1.56 7.77 9.59
N LEU A 68 -1.87 7.06 8.51
CA LEU A 68 -3.09 6.25 8.39
C LEU A 68 -2.83 4.77 8.72
N LEU A 69 -3.89 3.97 8.73
CA LEU A 69 -3.76 2.51 8.85
C LEU A 69 -2.90 1.95 7.71
N PRO A 70 -2.06 0.93 7.95
CA PRO A 70 -1.18 0.36 6.94
C PRO A 70 -1.88 -0.08 5.64
N THR A 71 -3.11 -0.60 5.71
CA THR A 71 -3.88 -0.98 4.51
C THR A 71 -4.20 0.19 3.58
N ALA A 72 -4.23 1.43 4.07
CA ALA A 72 -4.43 2.63 3.26
C ALA A 72 -3.27 2.91 2.30
N TYR A 73 -2.05 2.47 2.66
CA TYR A 73 -0.85 2.64 1.87
C TYR A 73 -0.65 1.53 0.83
N LEU A 74 -1.38 0.41 0.93
CA LEU A 74 -1.34 -0.64 -0.09
C LEU A 74 -1.91 -0.13 -1.41
N ALA A 75 -1.30 -0.53 -2.52
CA ALA A 75 -1.82 -0.20 -3.85
C ALA A 75 -3.24 -0.76 -4.05
N LYS A 76 -4.08 -0.02 -4.77
CA LYS A 76 -5.39 -0.49 -5.23
C LYS A 76 -5.27 -1.26 -6.54
N LYS A 77 -4.30 -0.87 -7.37
CA LYS A 77 -3.99 -1.51 -8.64
C LYS A 77 -2.50 -1.77 -8.76
N PHE A 78 -2.17 -2.95 -9.23
CA PHE A 78 -0.81 -3.37 -9.49
C PHE A 78 -0.78 -4.35 -10.67
N VAL A 79 0.41 -4.52 -11.24
CA VAL A 79 0.72 -5.55 -12.22
C VAL A 79 1.93 -6.31 -11.69
N GLU A 80 1.82 -7.64 -11.64
CA GLU A 80 2.98 -8.50 -11.38
C GLU A 80 3.69 -8.78 -12.71
N THR A 81 4.99 -8.57 -12.75
CA THR A 81 5.82 -8.83 -13.94
C THR A 81 6.21 -10.31 -14.01
N GLU A 82 6.74 -10.76 -15.15
CA GLU A 82 7.22 -12.14 -15.31
C GLU A 82 8.33 -12.51 -14.30
N ASP A 83 9.06 -11.50 -13.81
CA ASP A 83 10.13 -11.65 -12.82
C ASP A 83 9.60 -11.62 -11.36
N GLY A 84 8.28 -11.49 -11.16
CA GLY A 84 7.63 -11.40 -9.85
C GLY A 84 7.73 -10.01 -9.19
N GLU A 85 8.12 -8.98 -9.95
CA GLU A 85 8.12 -7.61 -9.45
C GLU A 85 6.71 -7.00 -9.49
N ILE A 86 6.41 -6.15 -8.52
CA ILE A 86 5.12 -5.45 -8.43
C ILE A 86 5.28 -4.04 -9.00
N GLU A 87 4.64 -3.80 -10.14
CA GLU A 87 4.50 -2.48 -10.75
C GLU A 87 3.18 -1.80 -10.33
N ILE A 88 3.23 -0.50 -10.09
CA ILE A 88 2.08 0.29 -9.63
C ILE A 88 1.95 1.61 -10.39
N GLY A 89 0.73 2.15 -10.42
CA GLY A 89 0.46 3.48 -10.97
C GLY A 89 0.94 4.62 -10.06
N LYS A 90 1.15 5.80 -10.63
CA LYS A 90 1.56 7.00 -9.86
C LYS A 90 0.48 7.59 -8.93
N LYS A 91 -0.72 7.02 -8.93
CA LYS A 91 -1.88 7.48 -8.14
C LYS A 91 -2.23 6.54 -6.98
N GLU A 92 -1.41 5.53 -6.75
CA GLU A 92 -1.62 4.54 -5.69
C GLU A 92 -1.18 5.09 -4.31
N GLY A 93 -1.71 4.48 -3.24
CA GLY A 93 -1.41 4.83 -1.85
C GLY A 93 -1.91 6.20 -1.38
N VAL A 94 -1.29 6.69 -0.32
CA VAL A 94 -1.74 7.87 0.45
C VAL A 94 -1.05 9.13 -0.04
N GLU A 95 -1.82 10.17 -0.34
CA GLU A 95 -1.27 11.49 -0.68
C GLU A 95 -0.75 12.19 0.57
N VAL A 96 0.44 12.79 0.47
CA VAL A 96 1.13 13.44 1.58
C VAL A 96 1.76 14.76 1.17
N GLU A 97 1.87 15.67 2.13
CA GLU A 97 2.60 16.93 1.97
C GLU A 97 4.10 16.69 2.13
N TRP A 98 4.78 16.42 1.02
CA TRP A 98 6.21 16.15 1.03
C TRP A 98 7.02 17.41 1.36
N ILE A 99 7.87 17.34 2.38
CA ILE A 99 8.61 18.49 2.93
C ILE A 99 9.56 19.17 1.93
N GLU A 100 10.11 18.43 0.97
CA GLU A 100 11.02 19.01 -0.04
C GLU A 100 10.29 19.78 -1.14
N ASP A 101 9.07 19.36 -1.49
CA ASP A 101 8.22 20.00 -2.49
C ASP A 101 6.74 19.71 -2.20
N PRO A 102 6.08 20.52 -1.35
CA PRO A 102 4.69 20.31 -0.97
C PRO A 102 3.72 20.35 -2.18
N ALA A 103 4.12 20.98 -3.29
CA ALA A 103 3.32 21.05 -4.51
C ALA A 103 3.49 19.83 -5.43
N ALA A 104 4.33 18.86 -5.06
CA ALA A 104 4.64 17.71 -5.90
C ALA A 104 3.51 16.67 -6.00
N ALA A 105 2.42 16.81 -5.24
CA ALA A 105 1.36 15.81 -5.12
C ALA A 105 1.94 14.41 -4.81
N ALA A 106 2.81 14.36 -3.79
CA ALA A 106 3.55 13.17 -3.44
C ALA A 106 2.63 12.12 -2.81
N ARG A 107 2.97 10.84 -2.97
CA ARG A 107 2.25 9.72 -2.37
C ARG A 107 3.19 8.72 -1.74
N LEU A 108 2.77 8.10 -0.64
CA LEU A 108 3.44 6.98 -0.02
C LEU A 108 2.70 5.68 -0.34
N VAL A 109 3.43 4.66 -0.78
CA VAL A 109 2.88 3.34 -1.11
C VAL A 109 3.67 2.25 -0.39
N LEU A 110 2.96 1.35 0.27
CA LEU A 110 3.51 0.16 0.91
C LEU A 110 3.40 -1.02 -0.06
N LEU A 111 4.52 -1.70 -0.34
CA LEU A 111 4.59 -2.86 -1.24
C LEU A 111 5.23 -4.07 -0.57
N PRO A 112 4.76 -5.29 -0.86
CA PRO A 112 5.34 -6.53 -0.35
C PRO A 112 6.47 -7.06 -1.24
N ALA A 113 7.16 -8.09 -0.76
CA ALA A 113 8.18 -8.85 -1.48
C ALA A 113 9.33 -7.98 -2.03
N PRO A 114 10.17 -7.39 -1.17
CA PRO A 114 10.05 -7.31 0.30
C PRO A 114 9.19 -6.12 0.73
N VAL A 115 8.77 -6.10 2.01
CA VAL A 115 8.11 -4.93 2.63
C VAL A 115 8.96 -3.69 2.42
N ARG A 116 8.44 -2.73 1.66
CA ARG A 116 9.09 -1.47 1.30
C ARG A 116 8.07 -0.34 1.19
N VAL A 117 8.54 0.89 1.42
CA VAL A 117 7.73 2.10 1.21
C VAL A 117 8.33 2.91 0.07
N LEU A 118 7.49 3.24 -0.91
CA LEU A 118 7.82 4.11 -2.03
C LEU A 118 7.29 5.52 -1.79
N LEU A 119 8.12 6.52 -2.05
CA LEU A 119 7.70 7.90 -2.27
C LEU A 119 7.53 8.12 -3.78
N ILE A 120 6.31 8.45 -4.19
CA ILE A 120 5.92 8.65 -5.58
C ILE A 120 5.62 10.12 -5.80
N THR A 121 6.16 10.68 -6.87
CA THR A 121 5.79 11.99 -7.42
C THR A 121 5.51 11.84 -8.91
N PRO A 122 4.93 12.85 -9.59
CA PRO A 122 4.81 12.84 -11.04
C PRO A 122 6.15 12.65 -11.77
N LYS A 123 7.27 13.08 -11.16
CA LYS A 123 8.61 13.06 -11.76
C LYS A 123 9.39 11.78 -11.45
N LYS A 124 9.24 11.19 -10.26
CA LYS A 124 10.05 10.06 -9.79
C LYS A 124 9.30 9.12 -8.85
N MET A 125 9.80 7.90 -8.73
CA MET A 125 9.44 6.92 -7.72
C MET A 125 10.72 6.49 -7.02
N GLU A 126 10.73 6.47 -5.69
CA GLU A 126 11.92 6.22 -4.88
C GLU A 126 11.58 5.34 -3.67
N ILE A 127 12.40 4.33 -3.40
CA ILE A 127 12.29 3.55 -2.16
C ILE A 127 12.84 4.38 -1.00
N VAL A 128 11.97 4.73 -0.05
CA VAL A 128 12.33 5.51 1.14
C VAL A 128 12.48 4.64 2.39
N PHE A 129 12.01 3.39 2.32
CA PHE A 129 12.22 2.34 3.33
C PHE A 129 12.23 0.96 2.66
N SER A 130 13.09 0.05 3.13
CA SER A 130 13.10 -1.37 2.76
C SER A 130 13.41 -2.21 4.00
N SER A 131 12.68 -3.31 4.17
CA SER A 131 12.94 -4.33 5.20
C SER A 131 14.11 -5.25 4.84
N GLU A 132 14.44 -5.37 3.55
CA GLU A 132 15.68 -6.01 3.10
C GLU A 132 16.82 -4.98 3.11
N LYS A 133 17.92 -5.34 3.79
CA LYS A 133 19.21 -4.64 3.75
C LYS A 133 20.13 -5.27 2.72
#